data_AF-A0A5C4USZ4-F1
#
_entry.id   AF-A0A5C4USZ4-F1
#
_cell.length_a   1.000
_cell.length_b   1.000
_cell.length_c   1.000
_cell.angle_alpha   90.00
_cell.angle_beta   90.00
_cell.angle_gamma   90.00
#
_symmetry.space_group_name_H-M   'P 1'
#
loop_
_entity.id
_entity.type
_entity.pdbx_description
1 polymer ?
#
loop_
_entity_poly.entity_id
_entity_poly.type
_entity_poly.pdbx_seq_one_letter_code
_entity_poly.pdbx_strand_id
1 'polypeptide(L)'
;MNIRHPHDACAEAARAFSAQEEPVEALSRWLRHFARFLAAKRGLKTALHSGDPAYEGLPEYFQQRFVPVVAELLDAAAASGGIRSDVAPYDVLRAVAVIVAPDDDGYTQRLLTLLIDGLRHRGGSRIVRVTLMRVARVGAWHRSIWSG
;
A
#
# COMPACT_ATOMS: atom_id res chain seq x y z
N MET A 1 29.29 1.86 -6.88
CA MET A 1 28.29 0.96 -6.26
C MET A 1 26.99 1.75 -6.12
N ASN A 2 26.00 1.57 -6.99
CA ASN A 2 24.77 2.37 -6.93
C ASN A 2 23.86 1.81 -5.82
N ILE A 3 23.85 2.44 -4.65
CA ILE A 3 22.99 2.04 -3.53
C ILE A 3 21.56 2.45 -3.90
N ARG A 4 20.73 1.51 -4.38
CA ARG A 4 19.32 1.79 -4.67
C ARG A 4 18.59 2.16 -3.39
N HIS A 5 17.77 3.21 -3.44
CA HIS A 5 16.94 3.61 -2.30
C HIS A 5 15.92 2.49 -1.99
N PRO A 6 15.66 2.16 -0.71
CA PRO A 6 14.73 1.09 -0.34
C PRO A 6 13.32 1.24 -0.94
N HIS A 7 12.88 2.49 -1.17
CA HIS A 7 11.60 2.78 -1.84
C HIS A 7 11.61 2.30 -3.31
N ASP A 8 12.71 2.53 -4.02
CA ASP A 8 12.83 2.14 -5.43
C ASP A 8 12.87 0.63 -5.59
N ALA A 9 13.59 -0.06 -4.70
CA ALA A 9 13.63 -1.51 -4.70
C ALA A 9 12.22 -2.12 -4.50
N CYS A 10 11.44 -1.59 -3.56
CA CYS A 10 10.07 -2.04 -3.31
C CYS A 10 9.14 -1.77 -4.52
N ALA A 11 9.30 -0.61 -5.16
CA ALA A 11 8.50 -0.24 -6.32
C ALA A 11 8.88 -1.05 -7.57
N GLU A 12 10.17 -1.32 -7.79
CA GLU A 12 10.67 -2.15 -8.91
C GLU A 12 10.24 -3.62 -8.80
N ALA A 13 10.04 -4.13 -7.57
CA ALA A 13 9.59 -5.51 -7.35
C ALA A 13 8.27 -5.84 -8.07
N ALA A 14 7.40 -4.84 -8.32
CA ALA A 14 6.17 -5.02 -9.08
C ALA A 14 6.44 -5.61 -10.47
N ARG A 15 7.41 -5.06 -11.20
CA ARG A 15 7.76 -5.53 -12.55
C ARG A 15 8.23 -6.98 -12.53
N ALA A 16 9.01 -7.36 -11.52
CA ALA A 16 9.50 -8.72 -11.39
C ALA A 16 8.37 -9.71 -11.12
N PHE A 17 7.39 -9.36 -10.28
CA PHE A 17 6.23 -10.21 -10.01
C PHE A 17 5.30 -10.30 -11.22
N SER A 18 5.01 -9.17 -11.88
CA SER A 18 4.21 -9.16 -13.12
C SER A 18 4.82 -9.97 -14.26
N ALA A 19 6.14 -10.14 -14.29
CA ALA A 19 6.81 -10.97 -15.28
C ALA A 19 6.74 -12.47 -14.98
N GLN A 20 6.41 -12.87 -13.75
CA GLN A 20 6.47 -14.26 -13.29
C GLN A 20 5.09 -14.86 -12.97
N GLU A 21 4.09 -14.01 -12.76
CA GLU A 21 2.81 -14.40 -12.17
C GLU A 21 1.63 -13.84 -12.96
N GLU A 22 0.49 -14.52 -12.87
CA GLU A 22 -0.78 -14.00 -13.35
C GLU A 22 -1.12 -12.66 -12.67
N PRO A 23 -1.81 -11.73 -13.34
CA PRO A 23 -1.98 -10.35 -12.85
C PRO A 23 -2.51 -10.21 -11.42
N VAL A 24 -3.46 -11.06 -11.02
CA VAL A 24 -4.02 -11.06 -9.66
C VAL A 24 -3.00 -11.51 -8.64
N GLU A 25 -2.19 -12.51 -8.97
CA GLU A 25 -1.17 -13.01 -8.05
C GLU A 25 -0.02 -12.03 -7.95
N ALA A 26 0.40 -11.42 -9.06
CA ALA A 26 1.39 -10.35 -9.06
C ALA A 26 0.98 -9.17 -8.15
N LEU A 27 -0.28 -8.71 -8.25
CA LEU A 27 -0.83 -7.70 -7.34
C LEU A 27 -0.80 -8.17 -5.89
N SER A 28 -1.28 -9.38 -5.62
CA SER A 28 -1.37 -9.94 -4.27
C SER A 28 0.01 -10.07 -3.63
N ARG A 29 0.99 -10.59 -4.37
CA ARG A 29 2.39 -10.72 -3.96
C ARG A 29 3.03 -9.35 -3.73
N TRP A 30 2.77 -8.39 -4.60
CA TRP A 30 3.29 -7.03 -4.42
C TRP A 30 2.72 -6.35 -3.17
N LEU A 31 1.41 -6.44 -2.91
CA LEU A 31 0.81 -5.87 -1.70
C LEU A 31 1.40 -6.48 -0.41
N ARG A 32 1.65 -7.80 -0.41
CA ARG A 32 2.37 -8.48 0.70
C ARG A 32 3.82 -8.05 0.82
N HIS A 33 4.51 -7.79 -0.28
CA HIS A 33 5.87 -7.25 -0.27
C HIS A 33 5.90 -5.82 0.30
N PHE A 34 4.97 -4.97 -0.14
CA PHE A 34 4.81 -3.61 0.34
C PHE A 34 4.48 -3.55 1.84
N ALA A 35 3.60 -4.44 2.32
CA ALA A 35 3.30 -4.55 3.75
C ALA A 35 4.54 -4.88 4.60
N ARG A 36 5.39 -5.82 4.14
CA ARG A 36 6.67 -6.13 4.79
C ARG A 36 7.63 -4.94 4.79
N PHE A 37 7.69 -4.20 3.68
CA PHE A 37 8.47 -2.97 3.60
C PHE A 37 7.99 -1.91 4.61
N LEU A 38 6.68 -1.76 4.80
CA LEU A 38 6.11 -0.85 5.80
C LEU A 38 6.39 -1.33 7.24
N ALA A 39 6.24 -2.63 7.51
CA ALA A 39 6.47 -3.22 8.82
C ALA A 39 7.94 -3.02 9.27
N ALA A 40 8.90 -3.27 8.37
CA ALA A 40 10.32 -3.07 8.65
C ALA A 40 10.63 -1.61 9.02
N LYS A 41 9.97 -0.64 8.37
CA LYS A 41 10.16 0.78 8.68
C LYS A 41 9.52 1.20 9.99
N ARG A 42 8.32 0.70 10.30
CA ARG A 42 7.63 1.00 11.56
C ARG A 42 8.33 0.35 12.75
N GLY A 43 8.73 -0.91 12.62
CA GLY A 43 9.51 -1.61 13.64
C GLY A 43 10.83 -0.89 13.95
N LEU A 44 11.50 -0.35 12.92
CA LEU A 44 12.71 0.45 13.11
C LEU A 44 12.42 1.80 13.82
N LYS A 45 11.32 2.48 13.50
CA LYS A 45 10.90 3.70 14.22
C LYS A 45 10.57 3.43 15.68
N THR A 46 9.76 2.40 15.95
CA THR A 46 9.39 2.00 17.32
C THR A 46 10.61 1.56 18.13
N ALA A 47 11.56 0.84 17.51
CA ALA A 47 12.79 0.42 18.17
C ALA A 47 13.74 1.58 18.48
N LEU A 48 13.73 2.65 17.68
CA LEU A 48 14.64 3.79 17.81
C LEU A 48 14.07 5.00 18.60
N HIS A 49 12.80 4.96 19.03
CA HIS A 49 12.13 6.03 19.81
C HIS A 49 12.31 7.46 19.27
N SER A 50 11.84 7.77 18.06
CA SER A 50 11.97 9.14 17.54
C SER A 50 10.81 9.66 16.69
N GLY A 51 10.23 10.76 17.18
CA GLY A 51 9.47 11.74 16.39
C GLY A 51 10.42 12.62 15.58
N ASP A 52 10.96 12.09 14.49
CA ASP A 52 11.90 12.80 13.61
C ASP A 52 11.14 13.62 12.50
N PRO A 53 11.38 14.93 12.38
CA PRO A 53 10.82 15.78 11.32
C PRO A 53 11.26 15.42 9.89
N ALA A 54 12.30 14.60 9.71
CA ALA A 54 12.72 14.09 8.39
C ALA A 54 11.63 13.29 7.65
N TYR A 55 10.51 12.99 8.31
CA TYR A 55 9.34 12.30 7.77
C TYR A 55 8.19 13.22 7.33
N GLU A 56 8.30 14.53 7.49
CA GLU A 56 7.23 15.49 7.15
C GLU A 56 7.10 15.74 5.63
N GLY A 57 8.17 15.55 4.84
CA GLY A 57 8.17 15.67 3.36
C GLY A 57 7.94 14.36 2.60
N LEU A 58 7.86 13.23 3.31
CA LEU A 58 7.66 11.90 2.73
C LEU A 58 6.27 11.61 2.10
N PRO A 59 5.16 12.34 2.36
CA PRO A 59 3.87 12.00 1.76
C PRO A 59 3.85 12.06 0.24
N GLU A 60 4.51 13.05 -0.36
CA GLU A 60 4.36 13.36 -1.78
C GLU A 60 5.27 12.50 -2.67
N TYR A 61 6.55 12.35 -2.29
CA TYR A 61 7.47 11.41 -2.95
C TYR A 61 6.95 9.96 -2.87
N PHE A 62 6.42 9.56 -1.72
CA PHE A 62 5.85 8.22 -1.54
C PHE A 62 4.64 8.00 -2.44
N GLN A 63 3.76 8.99 -2.55
CA GLN A 63 2.61 8.93 -3.46
C GLN A 63 3.06 8.86 -4.92
N GLN A 64 3.94 9.77 -5.36
CA GLN A 64 4.47 9.79 -6.72
C GLN A 64 5.16 8.47 -7.10
N ARG A 65 5.79 7.80 -6.12
CA ARG A 65 6.50 6.54 -6.39
C ARG A 65 5.61 5.31 -6.42
N PHE A 66 4.65 5.20 -5.50
CA PHE A 66 3.88 3.96 -5.31
C PHE A 66 2.49 3.98 -5.95
N VAL A 67 1.86 5.16 -6.12
CA VAL A 67 0.54 5.25 -6.76
C VAL A 67 0.56 4.74 -8.21
N PRO A 68 1.53 5.10 -9.07
CA PRO A 68 1.59 4.57 -10.42
C PRO A 68 1.78 3.04 -10.44
N VAL A 69 2.61 2.53 -9.54
CA VAL A 69 2.91 1.08 -9.47
C VAL A 69 1.67 0.27 -9.12
N VAL A 70 0.93 0.68 -8.08
CA VAL A 70 -0.29 -0.06 -7.70
C VAL A 70 -1.39 0.15 -8.73
N ALA A 71 -1.44 1.30 -9.41
CA ALA A 71 -2.38 1.54 -10.51
C ALA A 71 -2.13 0.55 -11.66
N GLU A 72 -0.88 0.40 -12.11
CA GLU A 72 -0.52 -0.57 -13.17
C GLU A 72 -0.91 -2.02 -12.81
N LEU A 73 -0.69 -2.43 -11.56
CA LEU A 73 -1.06 -3.76 -11.09
C LEU A 73 -2.58 -3.95 -11.00
N LEU A 74 -3.31 -2.94 -10.52
CA LEU A 74 -4.77 -2.95 -10.46
C LEU A 74 -5.38 -2.99 -11.86
N ASP A 75 -4.87 -2.18 -12.79
CA ASP A 75 -5.33 -2.14 -14.17
C ASP A 75 -5.12 -3.48 -14.87
N ALA A 76 -3.93 -4.09 -14.71
CA ALA A 76 -3.64 -5.42 -15.27
C ALA A 76 -4.55 -6.51 -14.67
N ALA A 77 -4.76 -6.50 -13.36
CA ALA A 77 -5.64 -7.45 -12.68
C ALA A 77 -7.12 -7.24 -13.02
N ALA A 78 -7.55 -6.00 -13.24
CA ALA A 78 -8.92 -5.68 -13.67
C ALA A 78 -9.14 -6.09 -15.13
N ALA A 79 -8.16 -5.85 -16.01
CA ALA A 79 -8.21 -6.21 -17.42
C ALA A 79 -8.29 -7.74 -17.64
N SER A 80 -7.68 -8.54 -16.76
CA SER A 80 -7.86 -10.01 -16.78
C SER A 80 -9.22 -10.47 -16.24
N GLY A 81 -10.04 -9.55 -15.71
CA GLY A 81 -11.22 -9.86 -14.93
C GLY A 81 -10.89 -10.39 -13.53
N GLY A 82 -9.64 -10.46 -13.12
CA GLY A 82 -9.29 -11.00 -11.82
C GLY A 82 -9.90 -10.29 -10.61
N ILE A 83 -10.21 -9.00 -10.76
CA ILE A 83 -10.71 -8.11 -9.69
C ILE A 83 -11.76 -7.12 -10.20
N ARG A 84 -12.39 -6.39 -9.27
CA ARG A 84 -13.17 -5.18 -9.54
C ARG A 84 -12.28 -4.02 -10.02
N SER A 85 -12.84 -3.10 -10.80
CA SER A 85 -12.10 -1.98 -11.43
C SER A 85 -12.42 -0.59 -10.86
N ASP A 86 -13.26 -0.49 -9.83
CA ASP A 86 -13.78 0.76 -9.26
C ASP A 86 -13.03 1.22 -7.99
N VAL A 87 -11.84 0.68 -7.74
CA VAL A 87 -11.04 0.98 -6.54
C VAL A 87 -9.92 1.95 -6.88
N ALA A 88 -9.81 3.03 -6.11
CA ALA A 88 -8.74 4.00 -6.30
C ALA A 88 -7.38 3.42 -5.83
N PRO A 89 -6.31 3.50 -6.65
CA PRO A 89 -4.96 3.05 -6.30
C PRO A 89 -4.47 3.54 -4.92
N TYR A 90 -4.71 4.82 -4.63
CA TYR A 90 -4.31 5.42 -3.37
C TYR A 90 -5.05 4.83 -2.15
N ASP A 91 -6.32 4.45 -2.30
CA ASP A 91 -7.09 3.84 -1.21
C ASP A 91 -6.56 2.45 -0.86
N VAL A 92 -6.09 1.68 -1.83
CA VAL A 92 -5.42 0.39 -1.58
C VAL A 92 -4.14 0.58 -0.78
N LEU A 93 -3.29 1.56 -1.15
CA LEU A 93 -2.06 1.85 -0.41
C LEU A 93 -2.36 2.28 1.04
N ARG A 94 -3.38 3.12 1.24
CA ARG A 94 -3.81 3.52 2.59
C ARG A 94 -4.34 2.35 3.39
N ALA A 95 -5.15 1.48 2.79
CA ALA A 95 -5.67 0.30 3.46
C ALA A 95 -4.53 -0.61 3.95
N VAL A 96 -3.54 -0.91 3.10
CA VAL A 96 -2.36 -1.69 3.50
C VAL A 96 -1.59 -1.00 4.62
N ALA A 97 -1.39 0.32 4.54
CA ALA A 97 -0.74 1.07 5.60
C ALA A 97 -1.50 1.02 6.93
N VAL A 98 -2.83 0.96 6.95
CA VAL A 98 -3.61 0.80 8.19
C VAL A 98 -3.51 -0.62 8.74
N ILE A 99 -3.51 -1.62 7.87
CA ILE A 99 -3.49 -3.04 8.24
C ILE A 99 -2.18 -3.47 8.89
N VAL A 100 -1.05 -2.92 8.47
CA VAL A 100 0.28 -3.35 8.92
C VAL A 100 0.47 -3.13 10.42
N ALA A 101 0.59 -4.23 11.15
CA ALA A 101 1.00 -4.32 12.55
C ALA A 101 2.44 -4.90 12.63
N PRO A 102 3.46 -4.14 13.06
CA PRO A 102 4.86 -4.60 13.04
C PRO A 102 5.16 -5.79 13.95
N ASP A 103 4.39 -5.95 15.02
CA ASP A 103 4.51 -6.96 16.07
C ASP A 103 3.58 -8.17 15.85
N ASP A 104 2.65 -8.10 14.89
CA ASP A 104 1.74 -9.18 14.54
C ASP A 104 1.62 -9.33 13.00
N ASP A 105 2.59 -10.03 12.41
CA ASP A 105 2.53 -10.38 10.98
C ASP A 105 1.32 -11.26 10.67
N GLY A 106 0.89 -12.12 11.61
CA GLY A 106 -0.30 -12.96 11.46
C GLY A 106 -1.56 -12.13 11.25
N TYR A 107 -1.77 -11.07 12.05
CA TYR A 107 -2.84 -10.10 11.87
C TYR A 107 -2.74 -9.38 10.52
N THR A 108 -1.55 -8.91 10.17
CA THR A 108 -1.28 -8.25 8.88
C THR A 108 -1.65 -9.15 7.71
N GLN A 109 -1.21 -10.42 7.69
CA GLN A 109 -1.52 -11.37 6.61
C GLN A 109 -3.02 -11.73 6.55
N ARG A 110 -3.69 -11.89 7.69
CA ARG A 110 -5.14 -12.16 7.73
C ARG A 110 -5.94 -11.02 7.10
N LEU A 111 -5.66 -9.77 7.49
CA LEU A 111 -6.37 -8.62 6.94
C LEU A 111 -6.00 -8.30 5.49
N LEU A 112 -4.74 -8.52 5.09
CA LEU A 112 -4.35 -8.42 3.67
C LEU A 112 -5.08 -9.44 2.81
N THR A 113 -5.25 -10.67 3.31
CA THR A 113 -6.05 -11.69 2.62
C THR A 113 -7.49 -11.22 2.43
N LEU A 114 -8.13 -10.68 3.49
CA LEU A 114 -9.48 -10.12 3.39
C LEU A 114 -9.58 -8.95 2.40
N LEU A 115 -8.58 -8.06 2.37
CA LEU A 115 -8.51 -6.97 1.40
C LEU A 115 -8.45 -7.51 -0.03
N ILE A 116 -7.56 -8.47 -0.30
CA ILE A 116 -7.37 -9.07 -1.62
C ILE A 116 -8.62 -9.81 -2.07
N ASP A 117 -9.27 -10.58 -1.19
CA ASP A 117 -10.52 -11.26 -1.49
C ASP A 117 -11.66 -10.26 -1.76
N GLY A 118 -11.68 -9.14 -1.05
CA GLY A 118 -12.57 -8.01 -1.32
C GLY A 118 -12.37 -7.37 -2.70
N LEU A 119 -11.11 -7.30 -3.19
CA LEU A 119 -10.81 -6.85 -4.56
C LEU A 119 -11.30 -7.86 -5.61
N ARG A 120 -11.18 -9.16 -5.33
CA ARG A 120 -11.68 -10.24 -6.20
C ARG A 120 -13.21 -10.26 -6.27
N HIS A 121 -13.89 -9.76 -5.25
CA HIS A 121 -15.35 -9.72 -5.22
C HIS A 121 -15.91 -8.66 -6.16
N ARG A 122 -16.47 -9.12 -7.28
CA ARG A 122 -17.10 -8.27 -8.31
C ARG A 122 -18.57 -7.91 -8.01
N GLY A 123 -19.11 -8.35 -6.88
CA GLY A 123 -20.47 -8.00 -6.46
C GLY A 123 -20.57 -6.49 -6.27
N GLY A 124 -21.62 -5.88 -6.84
CA GLY A 124 -21.87 -4.44 -6.87
C GLY A 124 -22.09 -3.85 -5.47
N SER A 125 -21.03 -3.83 -4.66
CA SER A 125 -20.98 -3.05 -3.45
C SER A 125 -20.83 -1.62 -3.91
N ARG A 126 -21.97 -0.93 -3.98
CA ARG A 126 -22.11 0.51 -4.10
C ARG A 126 -21.30 1.11 -2.94
N ILE A 127 -20.00 1.30 -3.16
CA ILE A 127 -19.13 1.99 -2.21
C ILE A 127 -19.87 3.28 -1.89
N VAL A 128 -20.28 3.43 -0.63
CA VAL A 128 -20.84 4.67 -0.13
C VAL A 128 -19.82 5.72 -0.54
N ARG A 129 -20.23 6.56 -1.49
CA ARG A 129 -19.42 7.65 -2.00
C ARG A 129 -19.10 8.47 -0.76
N VAL A 130 -17.93 8.25 -0.15
CA VAL A 130 -17.41 9.10 0.90
C VAL A 130 -17.19 10.41 0.17
N THR A 131 -18.22 11.25 0.22
CA THR A 131 -18.25 12.54 -0.44
C THR A 131 -17.00 13.24 0.05
N LEU A 132 -16.12 13.55 -0.91
CA LEU A 132 -14.89 14.29 -0.73
C LEU A 132 -15.14 15.49 0.19
N MET A 133 -14.92 15.32 1.49
CA MET A 133 -14.54 16.42 2.33
C MET A 133 -13.04 16.61 2.11
N ARG A 134 -12.76 17.45 1.10
CA ARG A 134 -11.59 18.31 0.90
C ARG A 134 -10.25 17.82 1.46
N VAL A 135 -9.27 17.86 0.56
CA VAL A 135 -7.79 17.80 0.67
C VAL A 135 -7.12 18.47 1.90
N ALA A 136 -7.84 19.05 2.86
CA ALA A 136 -7.27 19.78 3.99
C ALA A 136 -6.93 18.93 5.24
N ARG A 137 -7.14 17.60 5.25
CA ARG A 137 -6.92 16.76 6.44
C ARG A 137 -5.89 15.63 6.27
N VAL A 138 -4.98 15.77 5.29
CA VAL A 138 -3.81 14.89 5.12
C VAL A 138 -2.77 15.13 6.22
N GLY A 139 -2.61 16.36 6.72
CA GLY A 139 -1.57 16.70 7.71
C GLY A 139 -1.84 16.24 9.15
N ALA A 140 -3.11 16.13 9.57
CA ALA A 140 -3.45 15.79 10.95
C ALA A 140 -3.33 14.29 11.27
N TRP A 141 -3.61 13.44 10.29
CA TRP A 141 -3.54 11.98 10.43
C TRP A 141 -2.11 11.45 10.23
N HIS A 142 -1.29 12.15 9.44
CA HIS A 142 0.13 11.82 9.25
C HIS A 142 0.91 11.93 10.57
N ARG A 143 0.60 12.91 11.43
CA ARG A 143 1.21 12.98 12.77
C ARG A 143 0.88 11.75 13.63
N SER A 144 -0.34 11.23 13.65
CA SER A 144 -0.65 10.12 14.57
C SER A 144 -0.04 8.75 14.18
N ILE A 145 0.36 8.55 12.92
CA ILE A 145 1.03 7.31 12.47
C ILE A 145 2.56 7.40 12.61
N TRP A 146 3.10 8.62 12.73
CA TRP A 146 4.53 8.88 12.73
C TRP A 146 5.03 9.64 13.97
N SER A 147 4.17 9.94 14.95
CA SER A 147 4.48 10.67 16.19
C SER A 147 4.29 9.82 17.47
N GLY A 148 4.37 8.49 17.34
CA GLY A 148 4.48 7.55 18.47
C GLY A 148 5.81 6.84 18.45
#